data_AF-D2S897-F1
#
_entry.id   AF-D2S897-F1
#
_cell.length_a   1.000
_cell.length_b   1.000
_cell.length_c   1.000
_cell.angle_alpha   90.00
_cell.angle_beta   90.00
_cell.angle_gamma   90.00
#
_symmetry.space_group_name_H-M   'P 1'
#
loop_
_entity.id
_entity.type
_entity.pdbx_description
1 polymer ?
#
loop_
_entity_poly.entity_id
_entity_poly.type
_entity_poly.pdbx_seq_one_letter_code
_entity_poly.pdbx_strand_id
1 'polypeptide(L)'
;MNYADYLREIDRGAAATDGKVVSLAGGYFGVQFPADGAYVVLALDLDGDQGWLAWAEDGDGERCCDAAEEVIGHCPLEQLRNRAFVALAEHVHR
;
A
#
# COMPACT_ATOMS: atom_id res chain seq x y z
N MET A 1 0.68 6.57 15.57
CA MET A 1 -0.74 6.14 15.70
C MET A 1 -0.85 5.04 16.77
N ASN A 2 -1.99 4.79 17.43
CA ASN A 2 -2.12 3.57 18.26
C ASN A 2 -2.48 2.36 17.39
N TYR A 3 -2.18 1.15 17.88
CA TYR A 3 -2.34 -0.07 17.07
C TYR A 3 -3.79 -0.37 16.67
N ALA A 4 -4.78 -0.02 17.50
CA ALA A 4 -6.18 -0.25 17.17
C ALA A 4 -6.67 0.69 16.06
N ASP A 5 -6.22 1.95 16.08
CA ASP A 5 -6.52 2.92 15.01
C ASP A 5 -5.79 2.56 13.72
N TYR A 6 -4.58 2.03 13.81
CA TYR A 6 -3.85 1.48 12.68
C TYR A 6 -4.63 0.37 11.97
N LEU A 7 -5.11 -0.63 12.72
CA LEU A 7 -5.90 -1.73 12.14
C LEU A 7 -7.19 -1.21 11.49
N ARG A 8 -7.86 -0.24 12.10
CA ARG A 8 -9.04 0.40 11.50
C ARG A 8 -8.71 1.11 10.20
N GLU A 9 -7.59 1.82 10.13
CA GLU A 9 -7.17 2.47 8.88
C GLU A 9 -6.79 1.47 7.80
N ILE A 10 -6.16 0.34 8.15
CA ILE A 10 -5.92 -0.76 7.21
C ILE A 10 -7.24 -1.31 6.64
N ASP A 11 -8.23 -1.59 7.50
CA ASP A 11 -9.55 -2.07 7.06
C ASP A 11 -10.25 -1.06 6.14
N ARG A 12 -10.19 0.23 6.48
CA ARG A 12 -10.78 1.30 5.68
C ARG A 12 -10.03 1.47 4.34
N GLY A 13 -8.71 1.33 4.34
CA GLY A 13 -7.89 1.36 3.13
C GLY A 13 -8.22 0.20 2.19
N ALA A 14 -8.44 -1.00 2.73
CA ALA A 14 -8.91 -2.16 1.96
C ALA A 14 -10.27 -1.88 1.32
N ALA A 15 -11.23 -1.37 2.09
CA ALA A 15 -12.54 -1.00 1.57
C ALA A 15 -12.46 0.10 0.49
N ALA A 16 -11.60 1.10 0.66
CA ALA A 16 -11.47 2.21 -0.29
C ALA A 16 -10.76 1.85 -1.61
N THR A 17 -10.01 0.76 -1.63
CA THR A 17 -9.22 0.31 -2.80
C THR A 17 -9.85 -0.89 -3.51
N ASP A 18 -10.97 -1.42 -3.01
CA ASP A 18 -11.49 -2.75 -3.33
C ASP A 18 -10.42 -3.85 -3.15
N GLY A 19 -9.54 -3.64 -2.16
CA GLY A 19 -8.45 -4.53 -1.82
C GLY A 19 -8.80 -5.50 -0.69
N LYS A 20 -7.84 -6.35 -0.36
CA LYS A 20 -7.89 -7.24 0.82
C LYS A 20 -6.78 -6.88 1.79
N VAL A 21 -7.03 -7.10 3.08
CA VAL A 21 -6.00 -6.98 4.10
C VAL A 21 -5.03 -8.16 3.98
N VAL A 22 -3.74 -7.89 4.03
CA VAL A 22 -2.67 -8.90 3.98
C VAL A 22 -1.72 -8.73 5.16
N SER A 23 -1.15 -9.84 5.65
CA SER A 23 -0.07 -9.78 6.63
C SER A 23 1.21 -9.37 5.94
N LEU A 24 1.92 -8.43 6.55
CA LEU A 24 3.30 -8.06 6.22
C LEU A 24 4.25 -8.67 7.25
N ALA A 25 5.55 -8.52 7.00
CA ALA A 25 6.58 -8.94 7.97
C ALA A 25 6.45 -8.18 9.30
N GLY A 26 6.98 -8.76 10.38
CA GLY A 26 7.05 -8.08 11.68
C GLY A 26 5.70 -7.91 12.41
N GLY A 27 4.64 -8.57 11.97
CA GLY A 27 3.30 -8.48 12.58
C GLY A 27 2.48 -7.27 12.12
N TYR A 28 2.93 -6.58 11.07
CA TYR A 28 2.20 -5.50 10.43
C TYR A 28 1.23 -6.03 9.38
N PHE A 29 0.33 -5.16 8.94
CA PHE A 29 -0.69 -5.42 7.94
C PHE A 29 -0.65 -4.36 6.84
N GLY A 30 -1.11 -4.76 5.66
CA GLY A 30 -1.20 -3.91 4.49
C GLY A 30 -2.48 -4.18 3.72
N VAL A 31 -2.61 -3.51 2.59
CA VAL A 31 -3.72 -3.70 1.65
C VAL A 31 -3.17 -4.16 0.32
N GLN A 32 -3.67 -5.27 -0.22
CA GLN A 32 -3.31 -5.76 -1.54
C GLN A 32 -4.52 -5.67 -2.48
N PHE A 33 -4.34 -5.12 -3.68
CA PHE A 33 -5.37 -5.12 -4.73
C PHE A 33 -4.78 -5.41 -6.11
N PRO A 34 -5.54 -6.02 -7.03
CA PRO A 34 -5.05 -6.39 -8.35
C PRO A 34 -4.83 -5.17 -9.26
N ALA A 35 -3.78 -5.25 -10.07
CA ALA A 35 -3.39 -4.25 -11.05
C ALA A 35 -2.73 -4.91 -12.26
N ASP A 36 -3.42 -4.97 -13.40
CA ASP A 36 -2.90 -5.42 -14.71
C ASP A 36 -1.98 -6.66 -14.68
N GLY A 37 -2.46 -7.75 -14.08
CA GLY A 37 -1.72 -9.02 -14.01
C GLY A 37 -0.69 -9.11 -12.88
N ALA A 38 -0.60 -8.07 -12.07
CA ALA A 38 0.20 -7.98 -10.85
C ALA A 38 -0.69 -7.53 -9.67
N TYR A 39 -0.06 -7.26 -8.53
CA TYR A 39 -0.68 -6.68 -7.36
C TYR A 39 -0.01 -5.37 -6.97
N VAL A 40 -0.79 -4.45 -6.44
CA VAL A 40 -0.29 -3.32 -5.66
C VAL A 40 -0.48 -3.65 -4.19
N VAL A 41 0.57 -3.47 -3.40
CA VAL A 41 0.51 -3.57 -1.94
C VAL A 41 0.75 -2.22 -1.32
N LEU A 42 -0.07 -1.90 -0.32
CA LEU A 42 0.02 -0.70 0.48
C LEU A 42 0.41 -1.04 1.91
N ALA A 43 1.34 -0.28 2.47
CA ALA A 43 1.58 -0.23 3.91
C ALA A 43 1.20 1.14 4.46
N LEU A 44 0.73 1.15 5.71
CA LEU A 44 0.56 2.38 6.47
C LEU A 44 1.69 2.47 7.48
N ASP A 45 2.43 3.57 7.42
CA ASP A 45 3.43 3.89 8.42
C ASP A 45 2.75 4.14 9.79
N LEU A 46 3.16 3.35 10.78
CA LEU A 46 2.60 3.35 12.12
C LEU A 46 3.06 4.56 12.95
N ASP A 47 4.28 5.03 12.68
CA ASP A 47 4.88 6.19 13.33
C ASP A 47 4.18 7.47 12.86
N GLY A 48 3.63 7.42 11.64
CA GLY A 48 2.62 8.33 11.12
C GLY A 48 3.22 9.60 10.54
N ASP A 49 4.50 9.59 10.18
CA ASP A 49 5.20 10.71 9.55
C ASP A 49 5.24 10.59 8.03
N GLN A 50 5.14 9.38 7.47
CA GLN A 50 5.14 9.14 6.03
C GLN A 50 3.76 8.85 5.45
N GLY A 51 2.81 8.36 6.25
CA GLY A 51 1.48 7.98 5.77
C GLY A 51 1.51 6.66 4.99
N TRP A 52 0.91 6.63 3.80
CA TRP A 52 0.84 5.39 3.00
C TRP A 52 2.07 5.21 2.11
N LEU A 53 2.50 3.97 1.97
CA LEU A 53 3.52 3.52 1.01
C LEU A 53 2.91 2.51 0.06
N ALA A 54 3.46 2.40 -1.16
CA ALA A 54 3.06 1.42 -2.16
C ALA A 54 4.26 0.70 -2.77
N TRP A 55 4.08 -0.57 -3.12
CA TRP A 55 4.96 -1.31 -4.02
C TRP A 55 4.14 -2.25 -4.91
N ALA A 56 4.77 -2.76 -5.97
CA ALA A 56 4.20 -3.78 -6.83
C ALA A 56 4.72 -5.18 -6.45
N GLU A 57 3.83 -6.17 -6.46
CA GLU A 57 4.14 -7.59 -6.35
C GLU A 57 3.67 -8.30 -7.61
N ASP A 58 4.43 -9.28 -8.08
CA ASP A 58 4.02 -10.10 -9.21
C ASP A 58 2.98 -11.15 -8.81
N GLY A 59 2.58 -11.99 -9.77
CA GLY A 59 1.58 -13.04 -9.55
C GLY A 59 1.99 -14.12 -8.55
N ASP A 60 3.30 -14.26 -8.27
CA ASP A 60 3.86 -15.22 -7.33
C ASP A 60 4.06 -14.60 -5.92
N GLY A 61 3.76 -13.30 -5.78
CA GLY A 61 3.89 -12.56 -4.52
C GLY A 61 5.33 -12.12 -4.23
N GLU A 62 6.22 -12.20 -5.23
CA GLU A 62 7.55 -11.61 -5.12
C GLU A 62 7.45 -10.11 -5.36
N ARG A 63 8.20 -9.34 -4.56
CA ARG A 63 8.33 -7.90 -4.80
C ARG A 63 8.98 -7.71 -6.16
N CYS A 64 8.35 -6.98 -7.08
CA CYS A 64 8.87 -6.79 -8.44
C CYS A 64 10.22 -6.04 -8.45
N CYS A 65 10.61 -5.43 -7.34
CA CYS A 65 11.90 -4.79 -7.14
C CYS A 65 12.20 -4.66 -5.64
N ASP A 66 13.34 -5.16 -5.21
CA ASP A 66 13.81 -5.14 -3.80
C ASP A 66 14.05 -3.72 -3.23
N ALA A 67 13.66 -2.65 -3.94
CA ALA A 67 14.03 -1.27 -3.60
C ALA A 67 12.96 -0.17 -3.83
N ALA A 68 11.74 -0.47 -4.32
CA ALA A 68 10.78 0.57 -4.72
C ALA A 68 9.55 0.64 -3.80
N GLU A 69 9.76 0.93 -2.52
CA GLU A 69 8.65 1.43 -1.69
C GLU A 69 8.45 2.91 -2.04
N GLU A 70 7.30 3.23 -2.64
CA GLU A 70 6.95 4.58 -3.05
C GLU A 70 6.05 5.25 -2.04
N VAL A 71 6.47 6.42 -1.56
CA VAL A 71 5.73 7.19 -0.56
C VAL A 71 4.55 7.88 -1.24
N ILE A 72 3.34 7.45 -0.90
CA ILE A 72 2.09 8.14 -1.28
C ILE A 72 1.89 9.39 -0.41
N GLY A 73 2.30 9.33 0.85
CA GLY A 73 2.03 10.38 1.82
C GLY A 73 0.68 10.20 2.52
N HIS A 74 0.30 11.22 3.30
CA HIS A 74 -1.08 11.31 3.80
C HIS A 74 -2.02 11.76 2.68
N CYS A 75 -3.04 10.95 2.40
CA CYS A 75 -4.10 11.32 1.47
C CYS A 75 -5.47 10.86 1.97
N PRO A 76 -6.57 11.47 1.48
CA PRO A 76 -7.90 10.91 1.66
C PRO A 76 -7.98 9.48 1.10
N LEU A 77 -8.70 8.59 1.78
CA LEU A 77 -8.76 7.18 1.42
C LEU A 77 -9.37 6.95 0.03
N GLU A 78 -10.32 7.78 -0.40
CA GLU A 78 -10.91 7.71 -1.74
C GLU A 78 -9.90 7.99 -2.87
N GLN A 79 -8.75 8.61 -2.55
CA GLN A 79 -7.68 8.85 -3.51
C GLN A 79 -6.59 7.78 -3.46
N LEU A 80 -6.59 6.93 -2.43
CA LEU A 80 -5.48 6.03 -2.10
C LEU A 80 -5.10 5.12 -3.27
N ARG A 81 -6.10 4.52 -3.93
CA ARG A 81 -5.88 3.66 -5.10
C ARG A 81 -5.22 4.40 -6.26
N ASN A 82 -5.76 5.57 -6.63
CA ASN A 82 -5.22 6.36 -7.74
C ASN A 82 -3.83 6.90 -7.43
N ARG A 83 -3.60 7.32 -6.19
CA ARG A 83 -2.30 7.81 -5.72
C ARG A 83 -1.24 6.71 -5.73
N ALA A 84 -1.60 5.50 -5.35
CA ALA A 84 -0.70 4.34 -5.43
C ALA A 84 -0.24 4.09 -6.88
N PHE A 85 -1.18 4.13 -7.84
CA PHE A 85 -0.82 3.99 -9.25
C PHE A 85 0.09 5.10 -9.76
N VAL A 86 -0.18 6.36 -9.40
CA VAL A 86 0.68 7.48 -9.77
C VAL A 86 2.08 7.32 -9.19
N ALA A 87 2.19 6.97 -7.91
CA ALA A 87 3.47 6.79 -7.24
C ALA A 87 4.32 5.69 -7.90
N LEU A 88 3.71 4.53 -8.19
CA LEU A 88 4.38 3.42 -8.87
C LEU A 88 4.76 3.77 -10.32
N ALA A 89 3.90 4.48 -11.05
CA ALA A 89 4.19 4.90 -12.42
C ALA A 89 5.35 5.91 -12.48
N GLU A 90 5.41 6.85 -11.53
CA GLU A 90 6.51 7.81 -11.43
C GLU A 90 7.86 7.12 -11.17
N HIS A 91 7.88 6.04 -10.38
CA HIS A 91 9.10 5.27 -10.13
C HIS A 91 9.67 4.64 -11.42
N VAL A 92 8.82 4.02 -12.24
CA VAL A 92 9.23 3.36 -13.50
C VAL A 92 9.83 4.34 -14.52
N HIS A 93 9.52 5.63 -14.39
CA HIS A 93 9.97 6.69 -15.31
C HIS A 93 11.10 7.57 -14.75
N ARG A 94 11.68 7.24 -13.59
CA ARG A 94 12.87 7.90 -13.03
C ARG A 94 14.16 7.21 -13.45
#